data_AF-A0A2N9N0Q5-F1
#
_entry.id   AF-A0A2N9N0Q5-F1
#
_cell.length_a   1.000
_cell.length_b   1.000
_cell.length_c   1.000
_cell.angle_alpha   90.00
_cell.angle_beta   90.00
_cell.angle_gamma   90.00
#
_symmetry.space_group_name_H-M   'P 1'
#
loop_
_entity.id
_entity.type
_entity.pdbx_description
1 polymer ?
#
loop_
_entity_poly.entity_id
_entity_poly.type
_entity_poly.pdbx_seq_one_letter_code
_entity_poly.pdbx_strand_id
1 'polypeptide(L)'
;MEVHFRTDLQAKLDQLALEMGRPPAELIEDALAGYLEEILQTRQMLDSRYDDLKSGRVKPIDGEAFFENLRQREEELMNKQIRR
;
A
#
# COMPACT_ATOMS: atom_id res chain seq x y z
N MET A 1 -23.70 11.52 8.08
CA MET A 1 -23.02 10.80 9.19
C MET A 1 -22.35 11.85 10.03
N GLU A 2 -22.57 11.86 11.35
CA GLU A 2 -21.84 12.77 12.24
C GLU A 2 -20.64 12.03 12.83
N VAL A 3 -19.45 12.62 12.72
CA VAL A 3 -18.19 12.05 13.21
C VAL A 3 -17.62 13.02 14.23
N HIS A 4 -17.39 12.54 15.45
CA HIS A 4 -16.78 13.35 16.50
C HIS A 4 -15.28 13.07 16.58
N PHE A 5 -14.47 14.08 16.28
CA PHE A 5 -13.03 14.01 16.44
C PHE A 5 -12.62 14.40 17.85
N ARG A 6 -11.45 13.92 18.27
CA ARG A 6 -10.78 14.45 19.45
C ARG A 6 -10.43 15.92 19.20
N THR A 7 -10.41 16.72 20.26
CA THR A 7 -10.18 18.18 20.19
C THR A 7 -8.88 18.55 19.47
N ASP A 8 -7.80 17.79 19.69
CA ASP A 8 -6.50 18.00 19.04
C ASP A 8 -6.56 17.81 17.52
N LEU A 9 -7.34 16.83 17.07
CA LEU A 9 -7.51 16.52 15.65
C LEU A 9 -8.47 17.51 14.98
N GLN A 10 -9.54 17.91 15.67
CA GLN A 10 -10.47 18.93 15.16
C GLN A 10 -9.75 20.26 14.91
N ALA A 11 -8.94 20.74 15.86
CA ALA A 11 -8.20 21.99 15.70
C ALA A 11 -7.24 21.95 14.49
N LYS A 12 -6.61 20.80 14.22
CA LYS A 12 -5.75 20.61 13.05
C LYS A 12 -6.55 20.63 11.74
N LEU A 13 -7.71 19.97 11.71
CA LEU A 13 -8.59 19.97 10.54
C LEU A 13 -9.11 21.37 10.23
N ASP A 14 -9.51 22.12 11.25
CA ASP A 14 -10.00 23.50 11.09
C ASP A 14 -8.89 24.42 10.57
N GLN A 15 -7.66 24.28 11.07
CA GLN A 15 -6.51 25.03 10.56
C GLN A 15 -6.22 24.69 9.09
N LEU A 16 -6.18 23.40 8.73
CA LEU A 16 -5.96 22.96 7.35
C LEU A 16 -7.05 23.46 6.39
N ALA A 17 -8.31 23.44 6.84
CA ALA A 17 -9.43 23.99 6.09
C ALA A 17 -9.25 25.49 5.81
N LEU A 18 -8.78 26.24 6.80
CA LEU A 18 -8.51 27.68 6.68
C LEU A 18 -7.35 27.95 5.71
N GLU A 19 -6.27 27.18 5.80
CA GLU A 19 -5.10 27.29 4.91
C GLU A 19 -5.42 26.92 3.46
N MET A 20 -6.23 25.88 3.24
CA MET A 20 -6.61 25.41 1.90
C MET A 20 -7.81 26.16 1.33
N GLY A 21 -8.51 26.98 2.14
CA GLY A 21 -9.74 27.67 1.74
C GLY A 21 -10.90 26.72 1.40
N ARG A 22 -10.89 25.50 1.97
CA ARG A 22 -11.85 24.44 1.69
C ARG A 22 -12.61 24.04 2.95
N PRO A 23 -13.90 23.68 2.86
CA PRO A 23 -14.65 23.17 4.02
C PRO A 23 -13.99 21.90 4.60
N PRO A 24 -13.95 21.73 5.93
CA PRO A 24 -13.40 20.52 6.56
C PRO A 24 -14.05 19.22 6.05
N ALA A 25 -15.35 19.26 5.75
CA ALA A 25 -16.09 18.10 5.24
C ALA A 25 -15.51 17.58 3.93
N GLU A 26 -15.24 18.46 2.95
CA GLU A 26 -14.67 18.06 1.67
C GLU A 26 -13.25 17.49 1.83
N LEU A 27 -12.45 18.05 2.74
CA LEU A 27 -11.10 17.54 3.01
C LEU A 27 -11.14 16.13 3.59
N ILE A 28 -12.09 15.86 4.49
CA ILE A 28 -12.30 14.54 5.08
C ILE A 28 -12.80 13.55 4.02
N GLU A 29 -13.75 13.96 3.18
CA GLU A 29 -14.28 13.13 2.10
C GLU A 29 -13.18 12.72 1.13
N ASP A 30 -12.36 13.65 0.66
CA ASP A 30 -11.23 13.37 -0.23
C ASP A 30 -10.21 12.41 0.42
N ALA A 31 -9.85 12.68 1.68
CA ALA A 31 -8.90 11.85 2.41
C ALA A 31 -9.40 10.42 2.61
N LEU A 32 -10.69 10.26 2.94
CA LEU A 32 -11.32 8.96 3.09
C LEU A 32 -11.48 8.24 1.76
N ALA A 33 -11.82 8.95 0.68
CA ALA A 33 -11.91 8.39 -0.66
C ALA A 33 -10.57 7.78 -1.09
N GLY A 34 -9.46 8.52 -0.92
CA GLY A 34 -8.12 8.02 -1.21
C GLY A 34 -7.74 6.82 -0.34
N TYR A 35 -7.96 6.89 0.97
CA TYR A 35 -7.66 5.78 1.89
C TYR A 35 -8.44 4.50 1.54
N LEU A 36 -9.73 4.64 1.22
CA LEU A 36 -10.58 3.50 0.84
C LEU A 36 -10.17 2.92 -0.50
N GLU A 37 -9.82 3.76 -1.49
CA GLU A 37 -9.33 3.30 -2.78
C GLU A 37 -8.04 2.47 -2.64
N GLU A 38 -7.06 2.95 -1.88
CA GLU A 38 -5.80 2.23 -1.62
C GLU A 38 -6.05 0.86 -0.97
N ILE A 39 -6.97 0.81 0.01
CA ILE A 39 -7.36 -0.45 0.65
C ILE A 39 -8.02 -1.38 -0.36
N LEU A 40 -8.96 -0.88 -1.16
CA LEU A 40 -9.67 -1.70 -2.14
C LEU A 40 -8.71 -2.28 -3.17
N GLN A 41 -7.79 -1.47 -3.70
CA GLN A 41 -6.77 -1.93 -4.64
C GLN A 41 -5.88 -3.02 -4.02
N THR A 42 -5.41 -2.81 -2.78
CA THR A 42 -4.58 -3.79 -2.06
C THR A 42 -5.34 -5.09 -1.84
N ARG A 43 -6.60 -5.01 -1.38
CA ARG A 43 -7.43 -6.20 -1.14
C ARG A 43 -7.73 -6.94 -2.42
N GLN A 44 -8.10 -6.24 -3.49
CA GLN A 44 -8.34 -6.85 -4.79
C GLN A 44 -7.11 -7.63 -5.30
N MET A 45 -5.91 -7.04 -5.15
CA MET A 45 -4.67 -7.70 -5.51
C MET A 45 -4.44 -8.97 -4.68
N LEU A 46 -4.60 -8.91 -3.35
CA LEU A 46 -4.41 -10.05 -2.46
C LEU A 46 -5.45 -11.16 -2.68
N ASP A 47 -6.73 -10.79 -2.82
CA ASP A 47 -7.83 -11.73 -3.03
C ASP A 47 -7.64 -12.47 -4.36
N SER A 48 -7.27 -11.76 -5.44
CA SER A 48 -6.95 -12.39 -6.72
C SER A 48 -5.79 -13.38 -6.62
N ARG A 49 -4.73 -13.05 -5.87
CA ARG A 49 -3.58 -13.96 -5.66
C ARG A 49 -3.95 -15.18 -4.84
N TYR A 50 -4.79 -15.00 -3.83
CA TYR A 50 -5.32 -16.10 -3.04
C TYR A 50 -6.15 -17.05 -3.91
N ASP A 51 -7.03 -16.51 -4.75
CA ASP A 51 -7.86 -17.31 -5.66
C ASP A 51 -7.02 -18.06 -6.71
N ASP A 52 -5.96 -17.44 -7.25
CA ASP A 52 -5.01 -18.10 -8.14
C ASP A 52 -4.33 -19.30 -7.47
N LEU A 53 -3.89 -19.14 -6.21
CA LEU A 53 -3.27 -20.21 -5.43
C LEU A 53 -4.27 -21.32 -5.10
N LYS A 54 -5.46 -20.94 -4.63
CA LYS A 54 -6.51 -21.88 -4.22
C LYS A 54 -7.04 -22.70 -5.39
N SER A 55 -7.16 -22.09 -6.57
CA SER A 55 -7.59 -22.77 -7.79
C SER A 55 -6.50 -23.62 -8.44
N GLY A 56 -5.25 -23.51 -7.98
CA GLY A 56 -4.11 -24.18 -8.61
C GLY A 56 -3.70 -23.58 -9.95
N ARG A 57 -4.20 -22.38 -10.29
CA ARG A 57 -3.85 -21.66 -11.54
C ARG A 57 -2.38 -21.28 -11.57
N VAL A 58 -1.79 -21.02 -10.39
CA VAL A 58 -0.37 -20.71 -10.24
C VAL A 58 0.32 -21.80 -9.42
N LYS A 59 1.58 -22.08 -9.75
CA LYS A 59 2.40 -23.05 -9.03
C LYS A 59 3.08 -22.36 -7.83
N PRO A 60 2.88 -22.84 -6.59
CA PRO A 60 3.63 -22.36 -5.44
C PRO A 60 5.14 -22.58 -5.65
N ILE A 61 5.94 -21.65 -5.14
CA ILE A 61 7.39 -21.73 -5.12
C ILE A 61 7.82 -21.89 -3.67
N ASP A 62 8.81 -22.74 -3.43
CA ASP A 62 9.44 -22.83 -2.11
C ASP A 62 10.14 -21.50 -1.78
N GLY A 63 9.76 -20.90 -0.65
CA GLY A 63 10.22 -19.55 -0.29
C GLY A 63 11.71 -19.49 -0.01
N GLU A 64 12.26 -20.49 0.67
CA GLU A 64 13.68 -20.52 1.02
C GLU A 64 14.55 -20.67 -0.23
N ALA A 65 14.20 -21.61 -1.11
CA ALA A 65 14.87 -21.80 -2.39
C ALA A 65 14.76 -20.55 -3.28
N PHE A 66 13.61 -19.85 -3.26
CA PHE A 66 13.43 -18.61 -4.01
C PHE A 66 14.37 -17.49 -3.52
N PHE A 67 14.42 -17.25 -2.20
CA PHE A 67 15.30 -16.23 -1.64
C PHE A 67 16.78 -16.56 -1.80
N GLU A 68 17.15 -17.83 -1.72
CA GLU A 68 18.51 -18.27 -2.00
C GLU A 68 18.90 -17.99 -3.46
N ASN A 69 18.01 -18.30 -4.41
CA ASN A 69 18.24 -17.96 -5.81
C ASN A 69 18.36 -16.45 -6.06
N LEU A 70 17.58 -15.63 -5.35
CA LEU A 70 17.68 -14.18 -5.45
C LEU A 70 19.04 -13.66 -4.97
N ARG A 71 19.53 -14.13 -3.82
CA ARG A 71 20.85 -13.75 -3.29
C ARG A 71 21.98 -14.12 -4.26
N GLN A 72 21.96 -15.34 -4.80
CA GLN A 72 22.96 -15.79 -5.77
C GLN A 72 22.97 -14.90 -7.02
N ARG A 73 21.80 -14.54 -7.55
CA ARG A 73 21.69 -13.62 -8.69
C ARG A 73 22.22 -12.23 -8.38
N GLU A 74 21.97 -11.73 -7.18
CA GLU A 74 22.49 -10.44 -6.73
C GLU A 74 24.03 -10.45 -6.68
N GLU A 75 24.63 -11.49 -6.10
CA GLU A 75 26.08 -11.68 -6.07
C GLU A 75 26.69 -11.77 -7.48
N GLU A 76 26.07 -12.51 -8.39
CA GLU A 76 26.50 -12.59 -9.79
C GLU A 76 26.48 -11.22 -10.48
N LEU A 77 25.46 -10.41 -10.23
CA LEU A 77 25.34 -9.07 -10.80
C LEU A 77 26.43 -8.14 -10.25
N MET A 78 26.64 -8.14 -8.93
CA MET A 78 27.71 -7.36 -8.29
C MET A 78 29.09 -7.76 -8.82
N ASN A 79 29.37 -9.06 -8.92
CA ASN A 79 30.63 -9.58 -9.45
C ASN A 79 30.87 -9.18 -10.91
N LYS A 80 29.82 -9.10 -11.75
CA LYS A 80 29.93 -8.61 -13.13
C LYS A 80 30.23 -7.12 -13.21
N GLN A 81 29.72 -6.32 -12.27
CA GLN A 81 29.97 -4.87 -12.21
C GLN A 81 31.39 -4.55 -11.73
N ILE A 82 31.91 -5.29 -10.75
CA ILE A 82 33.28 -5.11 -10.22
C ILE A 82 34.36 -5.50 -11.25
N ARG A 83 34.02 -6.40 -12.19
CA ARG A 83 34.94 -6.89 -13.24
C ARG A 83 34.95 -6.04 -14.51
N ARG A 84 34.22 -4.91 -14.55
CA ARG A 84 34.23 -3.93 -15.65
C ARG A 84 35.08 -2.72 -15.28
#